data_AF-A0A2V8W114-F1
#
_entry.id   AF-A0A2V8W114-F1
#
_cell.length_a   1.000
_cell.length_b   1.000
_cell.length_c   1.000
_cell.angle_alpha   90.00
_cell.angle_beta   90.00
_cell.angle_gamma   90.00
#
_symmetry.space_group_name_H-M   'P 1'
#
loop_
_entity.id
_entity.type
_entity.pdbx_description
1 polymer ?
#
loop_
_entity_poly.entity_id
_entity_poly.type
_entity_poly.pdbx_seq_one_letter_code
_entity_poly.pdbx_strand_id
1 'polypeptide(L)'
;MAKRSLALQLDEVVQAMLVSLQPRSEKEPNRELASLQRVAQELRDLPREQFRAALKSDLQRRASMSESTAAAKTGMGEAQARAIHYLRPGLTSITPYIIVRGAAQFIEFLKSSFEATERMRVPTPDGKIMHAEVAIGNGAIEVSDGSEAYPAAPQAIHLYVDDPDAAYARTLQGGATSFYAPTDDHPSGDRWGAVKDPFGNHWYIAKPRGWTPGPEGLRSVQPYLHLREADKMIPFLEAAFGAEAMGVHKSPEGIVHHATIRIGNATLEIDEAHGEFQPMPCHLHIYVPDTDAVYAQALRAGASSIDAPRNAPYSDRAAGVKDAWGNSWFMATYLGQ
;
A
#
# COMPACT_ATOMS: atom_id res chain seq x y z
N MET A 1 58.28 46.68 27.57
CA MET A 1 57.34 46.50 26.44
C MET A 1 55.94 46.64 27.00
N ALA A 2 55.06 47.40 26.34
CA ALA A 2 53.69 47.64 26.82
C ALA A 2 52.86 46.34 26.82
N LYS A 3 51.99 46.16 27.82
CA LYS A 3 51.01 45.05 27.87
C LYS A 3 50.02 45.22 26.70
N ARG A 4 49.84 44.19 25.88
CA ARG A 4 48.86 44.22 24.77
C ARG A 4 47.44 44.25 25.32
N SER A 5 46.49 44.77 24.55
CA SER A 5 45.08 44.76 24.96
C SER A 5 44.51 43.35 24.86
N LEU A 6 43.55 43.04 25.73
CA LEU A 6 42.89 41.73 25.79
C LEU A 6 42.20 41.36 24.46
N ALA A 7 41.64 42.35 23.77
CA ALA A 7 40.98 42.16 22.48
C ALA A 7 41.96 41.71 21.38
N LEU A 8 43.17 42.27 21.34
CA LEU A 8 44.21 41.87 20.38
C LEU A 8 44.72 40.45 20.65
N GLN A 9 44.81 40.07 21.93
CA GLN A 9 45.19 38.70 22.32
C GLN A 9 44.12 37.67 21.94
N LEU A 10 42.84 38.01 22.13
CA LEU A 10 41.72 37.15 21.74
C LEU A 10 41.65 36.95 20.22
N ASP A 11 41.85 38.02 19.44
CA ASP A 11 41.78 37.97 17.98
C ASP A 11 42.93 37.14 17.38
N GLU A 12 44.15 37.22 17.93
CA GLU A 12 45.26 36.35 17.55
C GLU A 12 44.98 34.87 17.86
N VAL A 13 44.34 34.56 19.00
CA VAL A 13 43.95 33.19 19.36
C VAL A 13 42.91 32.64 18.39
N VAL A 14 41.88 33.43 18.04
CA VAL A 14 40.84 33.03 17.09
C VAL A 14 41.41 32.84 15.68
N GLN A 15 42.29 33.72 15.21
CA GLN A 15 42.94 33.57 13.90
C GLN A 15 43.84 32.33 13.85
N ALA A 16 44.67 32.11 14.87
CA ALA A 16 45.49 30.90 14.98
C ALA A 16 44.63 29.62 15.02
N MET A 17 43.42 29.71 15.57
CA MET A 17 42.44 28.61 15.56
C MET A 17 41.96 28.26 14.15
N LEU A 18 41.61 29.27 13.34
CA LEU A 18 41.08 29.11 11.99
C LEU A 18 42.10 28.58 10.99
N VAL A 19 43.38 28.94 11.12
CA VAL A 19 44.44 28.55 10.16
C VAL A 19 45.40 27.48 10.68
N SER A 20 45.06 26.80 11.77
CA SER A 20 45.88 25.72 12.37
C SER A 20 47.31 26.11 12.74
N LEU A 21 47.51 27.31 13.27
CA LEU A 21 48.80 27.78 13.82
C LEU A 21 48.77 27.78 15.37
N GLN A 22 49.95 27.77 16.00
CA GLN A 22 50.06 28.01 17.45
C GLN A 22 50.15 29.52 17.72
N PRO A 23 49.32 30.09 18.63
CA PRO A 23 49.46 31.47 19.04
C PRO A 23 50.81 31.70 19.76
N ARG A 24 51.34 32.93 19.70
CA ARG A 24 52.58 33.29 20.39
C ARG A 24 52.45 33.15 21.92
N SER A 25 53.49 32.64 22.58
CA SER A 25 53.52 32.52 24.04
C SER A 25 53.71 33.88 24.71
N GLU A 26 52.80 34.28 25.61
CA GLU A 26 53.00 35.43 26.50
C GLU A 26 53.67 35.05 27.82
N LYS A 27 54.41 36.00 28.42
CA LYS A 27 55.15 35.79 29.69
C LYS A 27 54.24 35.62 30.92
N GLU A 28 53.02 36.16 30.90
CA GLU A 28 52.01 36.00 31.96
C GLU A 28 50.63 35.79 31.32
N PRO A 29 50.19 34.54 31.10
CA PRO A 29 48.91 34.27 30.44
C PRO A 29 47.72 34.70 31.32
N ASN A 30 46.77 35.41 30.72
CA ASN A 30 45.50 35.74 31.39
C ASN A 30 44.70 34.46 31.65
N ARG A 31 44.29 34.24 32.90
CA ARG A 31 43.56 33.03 33.34
C ARG A 31 42.25 32.79 32.59
N GLU A 32 41.53 33.84 32.20
CA GLU A 32 40.27 33.71 31.45
C GLU A 32 40.50 33.34 29.97
N LEU A 33 41.61 33.78 29.37
CA LEU A 33 42.00 33.37 28.02
C LEU A 33 42.55 31.93 28.00
N ALA A 34 43.24 31.50 29.07
CA ALA A 34 43.76 30.15 29.19
C ALA A 34 42.66 29.07 29.29
N SER A 35 41.53 29.38 29.95
CA SER A 35 40.37 28.47 29.99
C SER A 35 39.69 28.37 28.63
N LEU A 36 39.51 29.48 27.91
CA LEU A 36 38.96 29.51 26.55
C LEU A 36 39.86 28.77 25.54
N GLN A 37 41.18 28.89 25.66
CA GLN A 37 42.14 28.17 24.82
C GLN A 37 42.06 26.65 25.00
N ARG A 38 41.78 26.18 26.23
CA ARG A 38 41.57 24.75 26.52
C ARG A 38 40.28 24.22 25.89
N VAL A 39 39.17 24.95 26.06
CA VAL A 39 37.88 24.61 25.43
C VAL A 39 38.01 24.59 23.90
N ALA A 40 38.73 25.55 23.34
CA ALA A 40 39.04 25.61 21.92
C ALA A 40 39.85 24.41 21.39
N GLN A 41 40.84 23.93 22.14
CA GLN A 41 41.58 22.71 21.81
C GLN A 41 40.67 21.47 21.86
N GLU A 42 39.80 21.37 22.86
CA GLU A 42 38.86 20.25 22.99
C GLU A 42 37.81 20.22 21.85
N LEU A 43 37.41 21.38 21.32
CA LEU A 43 36.50 21.47 20.18
C LEU A 43 37.19 21.17 18.83
N ARG A 44 38.47 21.50 18.68
CA ARG A 44 39.25 21.24 17.46
C ARG A 44 39.40 19.74 17.18
N ASP A 45 39.55 18.93 18.23
CA ASP A 45 39.75 17.48 18.11
C ASP A 45 38.43 16.68 18.06
N LEU A 46 37.31 17.35 17.77
CA LEU A 46 36.05 16.69 17.46
C LEU A 46 35.96 16.28 15.97
N PRO A 47 35.42 15.08 15.67
CA PRO A 47 35.05 14.06 16.63
C PRO A 47 36.28 13.35 17.22
N ARG A 48 36.26 13.13 18.54
CA ARG A 48 37.36 12.54 19.35
C ARG A 48 37.83 11.21 18.75
N GLU A 49 39.11 10.88 18.91
CA GLU A 49 39.70 9.60 18.47
C GLU A 49 38.85 8.37 18.86
N GLN A 50 38.34 8.34 20.10
CA GLN A 50 37.43 7.28 20.56
C GLN A 50 36.12 7.23 19.78
N PHE A 51 35.54 8.37 19.40
CA PHE A 51 34.34 8.40 18.55
C PHE A 51 34.66 7.90 17.14
N ARG A 52 35.80 8.30 16.56
CA ARG A 52 36.23 7.80 15.24
C ARG A 52 36.49 6.30 15.28
N ALA A 53 37.10 5.79 16.34
CA ALA A 53 37.33 4.36 16.54
C ALA A 53 36.01 3.59 16.74
N ALA A 54 35.07 4.13 17.54
CA ALA A 54 33.75 3.54 17.74
C ALA A 54 32.92 3.55 16.44
N LEU A 55 32.92 4.66 15.70
CA LEU A 55 32.25 4.77 14.40
C LEU A 55 32.87 3.83 13.37
N LYS A 56 34.20 3.71 13.33
CA LYS A 56 34.91 2.76 12.45
C LYS A 56 34.54 1.31 12.79
N SER A 57 34.53 0.95 14.07
CA SER A 57 34.10 -0.38 14.54
C SER A 57 32.64 -0.66 14.19
N ASP A 58 31.74 0.31 14.37
CA ASP A 58 30.33 0.17 13.99
C ASP A 58 30.13 0.04 12.48
N LEU A 59 30.83 0.86 11.68
CA LEU A 59 30.81 0.78 10.21
C LEU A 59 31.40 -0.53 9.70
N GLN A 60 32.50 -1.03 10.30
CA GLN A 60 33.08 -2.33 9.95
C GLN A 60 32.14 -3.48 10.31
N ARG A 61 31.52 -3.44 11.49
CA ARG A 61 30.49 -4.41 11.89
C ARG A 61 29.30 -4.41 10.92
N ARG A 62 28.84 -3.23 10.49
CA ARG A 62 27.78 -3.08 9.48
C ARG A 62 28.21 -3.57 8.10
N ALA A 63 29.47 -3.34 7.70
CA ALA A 63 30.02 -3.85 6.45
C ALA A 63 30.14 -5.38 6.45
N SER A 64 30.61 -6.00 7.53
CA SER A 64 30.66 -7.47 7.66
C SER A 64 29.26 -8.10 7.74
N MET A 65 28.30 -7.43 8.37
CA MET A 65 26.89 -7.83 8.32
C MET A 65 26.33 -7.68 6.90
N SER A 66 26.70 -6.62 6.17
CA SER A 66 26.33 -6.41 4.77
C SER A 66 26.92 -7.47 3.84
N GLU A 67 28.12 -7.97 4.09
CA GLU A 67 28.77 -9.05 3.32
C GLU A 67 28.16 -10.43 3.64
N SER A 68 27.85 -10.73 4.91
CA SER A 68 27.09 -11.93 5.29
C SER A 68 25.66 -11.89 4.74
N THR A 69 25.06 -10.70 4.66
CA THR A 69 23.76 -10.48 4.03
C THR A 69 23.88 -10.55 2.50
N ALA A 70 25.02 -10.18 1.91
CA ALA A 70 25.29 -10.31 0.47
C ALA A 70 25.47 -11.76 0.05
N ALA A 71 26.15 -12.60 0.85
CA ALA A 71 26.30 -14.03 0.61
C ALA A 71 24.95 -14.80 0.77
N ALA A 72 24.11 -14.40 1.73
CA ALA A 72 22.73 -14.89 1.84
C ALA A 72 21.83 -14.35 0.70
N LYS A 73 22.06 -13.11 0.25
CA LYS A 73 21.40 -12.49 -0.91
C LYS A 73 21.83 -13.07 -2.26
N THR A 74 22.98 -13.74 -2.39
CA THR A 74 23.29 -14.49 -3.63
C THR A 74 22.44 -15.76 -3.78
N GLY A 75 21.93 -16.33 -2.68
CA GLY A 75 20.93 -17.41 -2.73
C GLY A 75 19.48 -16.91 -2.83
N MET A 76 19.18 -15.69 -2.35
CA MET A 76 17.86 -15.04 -2.46
C MET A 76 17.72 -14.10 -3.67
N GLY A 77 18.81 -13.79 -4.37
CA GLY A 77 18.90 -12.78 -5.41
C GLY A 77 18.29 -13.20 -6.75
N GLU A 78 18.23 -14.50 -7.04
CA GLU A 78 17.47 -15.01 -8.18
C GLU A 78 15.95 -14.88 -7.96
N ALA A 79 15.49 -14.87 -6.70
CA ALA A 79 14.07 -14.74 -6.37
C ALA A 79 13.60 -13.28 -6.26
N GLN A 80 14.46 -12.35 -5.83
CA GLN A 80 14.06 -10.95 -5.60
C GLN A 80 14.37 -9.98 -6.76
N ALA A 81 15.14 -10.39 -7.77
CA ALA A 81 15.38 -9.62 -9.00
C ALA A 81 14.27 -9.76 -10.07
N ARG A 82 13.18 -10.49 -9.78
CA ARG A 82 11.98 -10.62 -10.64
C ARG A 82 10.84 -9.66 -10.28
N ALA A 83 11.12 -8.60 -9.52
CA ALA A 83 10.14 -7.56 -9.28
C ALA A 83 9.90 -6.77 -10.59
N ILE A 84 8.67 -6.86 -11.13
CA ILE A 84 8.09 -6.12 -12.30
C ILE A 84 7.99 -6.90 -13.63
N HIS A 85 7.66 -8.20 -13.64
CA HIS A 85 6.95 -8.75 -14.82
C HIS A 85 5.97 -9.91 -14.54
N TYR A 86 5.38 -9.95 -13.34
CA TYR A 86 4.28 -10.88 -13.03
C TYR A 86 2.91 -10.18 -13.00
N LEU A 87 2.88 -8.85 -12.96
CA LEU A 87 1.67 -8.04 -13.10
C LEU A 87 1.45 -7.75 -14.59
N ARG A 88 0.20 -7.83 -15.05
CA ARG A 88 -0.17 -7.27 -16.35
C ARG A 88 -0.08 -5.74 -16.31
N PRO A 89 0.48 -5.06 -17.32
CA PRO A 89 0.51 -3.61 -17.38
C PRO A 89 -0.88 -2.99 -17.21
N GLY A 90 -0.99 -1.98 -16.33
CA GLY A 90 -2.24 -1.26 -16.06
C GLY A 90 -3.10 -1.86 -14.94
N LEU A 91 -2.79 -3.06 -14.46
CA LEU A 91 -3.47 -3.68 -13.31
C LEU A 91 -2.62 -3.60 -12.03
N THR A 92 -3.30 -3.85 -10.90
CA THR A 92 -2.71 -3.90 -9.57
C THR A 92 -2.69 -5.32 -9.03
N SER A 93 -1.99 -5.54 -7.92
CA SER A 93 -1.89 -6.86 -7.29
C SER A 93 -3.24 -7.39 -6.78
N ILE A 94 -4.22 -6.50 -6.59
CA ILE A 94 -5.61 -6.84 -6.29
C ILE A 94 -6.48 -6.02 -7.25
N THR A 95 -7.36 -6.68 -7.99
CA THR A 95 -8.36 -6.07 -8.87
C THR A 95 -9.72 -6.71 -8.54
N PRO A 96 -10.72 -5.93 -8.10
CA PRO A 96 -12.04 -6.49 -7.84
C PRO A 96 -12.72 -6.93 -9.13
N TYR A 97 -13.37 -8.09 -9.09
CA TYR A 97 -14.14 -8.65 -10.20
C TYR A 97 -15.64 -8.59 -9.86
N ILE A 98 -16.36 -7.64 -10.46
CA ILE A 98 -17.79 -7.43 -10.21
C ILE A 98 -18.60 -8.19 -11.26
N ILE A 99 -19.42 -9.14 -10.82
CA ILE A 99 -20.38 -9.83 -11.67
C ILE A 99 -21.76 -9.20 -11.45
N VAL A 100 -22.35 -8.66 -12.50
CA VAL A 100 -23.66 -7.97 -12.43
C VAL A 100 -24.64 -8.53 -13.45
N ARG A 101 -25.93 -8.19 -13.31
CA ARG A 101 -26.89 -8.35 -14.41
C ARG A 101 -26.89 -7.06 -15.23
N GLY A 102 -26.49 -7.13 -16.49
CA GLY A 102 -26.40 -5.96 -17.36
C GLY A 102 -25.06 -5.23 -17.20
N ALA A 103 -23.96 -5.94 -17.47
CA ALA A 103 -22.61 -5.40 -17.34
C ALA A 103 -22.37 -4.16 -18.22
N ALA A 104 -22.97 -4.12 -19.42
CA ALA A 104 -22.87 -2.94 -20.28
C ALA A 104 -23.45 -1.68 -19.61
N GLN A 105 -24.61 -1.79 -18.94
CA GLN A 105 -25.23 -0.70 -18.21
C GLN A 105 -24.40 -0.30 -16.99
N PHE A 106 -23.81 -1.28 -16.31
CA PHE A 106 -22.92 -1.01 -15.17
C PHE A 106 -21.66 -0.25 -15.60
N ILE A 107 -21.06 -0.60 -16.74
CA ILE A 107 -19.91 0.14 -17.28
C ILE A 107 -20.29 1.60 -17.58
N GLU A 108 -21.48 1.87 -18.15
CA GLU A 108 -21.94 3.25 -18.35
C GLU A 108 -22.20 3.98 -17.02
N PHE A 109 -22.68 3.29 -15.99
CA PHE A 109 -22.79 3.84 -14.63
C PHE A 109 -21.40 4.22 -14.09
N LEU A 110 -20.39 3.37 -14.24
CA LEU A 110 -19.02 3.67 -13.80
C LEU A 110 -18.44 4.89 -14.54
N LYS A 111 -18.64 4.97 -15.86
CA LYS A 111 -18.17 6.09 -16.69
C LYS A 111 -18.79 7.42 -16.27
N SER A 112 -20.11 7.43 -16.08
CA SER A 112 -20.86 8.65 -15.70
C SER A 112 -20.67 9.05 -14.25
N SER A 113 -20.50 8.09 -13.33
CA SER A 113 -20.38 8.36 -11.90
C SER A 113 -18.95 8.67 -11.46
N PHE A 114 -17.99 7.89 -11.97
CA PHE A 114 -16.61 7.87 -11.48
C PHE A 114 -15.59 8.24 -12.56
N GLU A 115 -16.04 8.80 -13.69
CA GLU A 115 -15.17 9.20 -14.79
C GLU A 115 -14.31 8.04 -15.29
N ALA A 116 -14.88 6.84 -15.21
CA ALA A 116 -14.20 5.60 -15.54
C ALA A 116 -13.90 5.53 -17.04
N THR A 117 -12.85 4.79 -17.40
CA THR A 117 -12.48 4.53 -18.81
C THR A 117 -12.47 3.04 -19.07
N GLU A 118 -13.35 2.57 -19.96
CA GLU A 118 -13.31 1.19 -20.44
C GLU A 118 -12.03 0.96 -21.25
N ARG A 119 -11.24 -0.04 -20.87
CA ARG A 119 -9.97 -0.38 -21.53
C ARG A 119 -10.12 -1.53 -22.50
N MET A 120 -10.90 -2.54 -22.11
CA MET A 120 -11.18 -3.70 -22.93
C MET A 120 -12.56 -4.26 -22.63
N ARG A 121 -13.11 -4.93 -23.64
CA ARG A 121 -14.37 -5.66 -23.57
C ARG A 121 -14.28 -6.89 -24.45
N VAL A 122 -14.69 -8.01 -23.90
CA VAL A 122 -14.82 -9.29 -24.58
C VAL A 122 -16.29 -9.71 -24.55
N PRO A 123 -17.03 -9.53 -25.65
CA PRO A 123 -18.42 -9.93 -25.72
C PRO A 123 -18.56 -11.44 -25.91
N THR A 124 -19.67 -11.99 -25.42
CA THR A 124 -20.17 -13.30 -25.83
C THR A 124 -20.89 -13.20 -27.18
N PRO A 125 -21.14 -14.32 -27.90
CA PRO A 125 -21.89 -14.30 -29.16
C PRO A 125 -23.31 -13.73 -29.06
N ASP A 126 -23.96 -13.83 -27.90
CA ASP A 126 -25.29 -13.26 -27.63
C ASP A 126 -25.25 -11.79 -27.18
N GLY A 127 -24.07 -11.15 -27.18
CA GLY A 127 -23.89 -9.73 -26.91
C GLY A 127 -23.77 -9.34 -25.43
N LYS A 128 -23.75 -10.31 -24.52
CA LYS A 128 -23.38 -10.07 -23.11
C LYS A 128 -21.87 -9.85 -22.99
N ILE A 129 -21.44 -9.37 -21.83
CA ILE A 129 -20.02 -9.16 -21.55
C ILE A 129 -19.49 -10.40 -20.82
N MET A 130 -18.61 -11.15 -21.48
CA MET A 130 -17.85 -12.23 -20.85
C MET A 130 -16.82 -11.68 -19.88
N HIS A 131 -16.16 -10.59 -20.26
CA HIS A 131 -15.17 -9.91 -19.44
C HIS A 131 -14.95 -8.47 -19.96
N ALA A 132 -14.72 -7.53 -19.07
CA ALA A 132 -14.27 -6.18 -19.37
C ALA A 132 -13.35 -5.67 -18.27
N GLU A 133 -12.41 -4.78 -18.62
CA GLU A 133 -11.59 -4.06 -17.65
C GLU A 133 -11.94 -2.56 -17.74
N VAL A 134 -12.25 -1.96 -16.60
CA VAL A 134 -12.65 -0.56 -16.49
C VAL A 134 -11.72 0.16 -15.53
N ALA A 135 -11.00 1.16 -16.04
CA ALA A 135 -10.09 1.99 -15.27
C ALA A 135 -10.83 3.03 -14.45
N ILE A 136 -10.42 3.23 -13.20
CA ILE A 136 -10.87 4.35 -12.36
C ILE A 136 -9.64 4.86 -11.59
N GLY A 137 -9.28 6.13 -11.80
CA GLY A 137 -8.05 6.70 -11.25
C GLY A 137 -6.80 5.88 -11.61
N ASN A 138 -6.00 5.52 -10.61
CA ASN A 138 -4.81 4.67 -10.76
C ASN A 138 -5.07 3.17 -10.48
N GLY A 139 -6.35 2.74 -10.52
CA GLY A 139 -6.79 1.36 -10.36
C GLY A 139 -7.70 0.89 -11.50
N ALA A 140 -8.24 -0.32 -11.35
CA ALA A 140 -9.17 -0.90 -12.30
C ALA A 140 -10.18 -1.82 -11.60
N ILE A 141 -11.27 -2.10 -12.30
CA ILE A 141 -12.30 -3.08 -11.94
C ILE A 141 -12.48 -4.02 -13.13
N GLU A 142 -12.56 -5.31 -12.85
CA GLU A 142 -12.96 -6.32 -13.82
C GLU A 142 -14.47 -6.55 -13.73
N VAL A 143 -15.13 -6.72 -14.87
CA VAL A 143 -16.60 -6.80 -14.94
C VAL A 143 -17.02 -7.94 -15.87
N SER A 144 -18.07 -8.68 -15.49
CA SER A 144 -18.79 -9.57 -16.42
C SER A 144 -20.30 -9.55 -16.17
N ASP A 145 -21.05 -10.02 -17.16
CA ASP A 145 -22.44 -10.41 -16.94
C ASP A 145 -22.51 -11.72 -16.15
N GLY A 146 -23.52 -11.81 -15.28
CA GLY A 146 -23.85 -13.02 -14.54
C GLY A 146 -24.43 -14.13 -15.43
N SER A 147 -24.16 -15.36 -15.02
CA SER A 147 -24.68 -16.61 -15.59
C SER A 147 -25.26 -17.51 -14.50
N GLU A 148 -25.78 -18.67 -14.87
CA GLU A 148 -26.23 -19.67 -13.89
C GLU A 148 -25.07 -20.22 -13.06
N ALA A 149 -23.90 -20.44 -13.68
CA ALA A 149 -22.70 -20.92 -13.00
C ALA A 149 -22.06 -19.84 -12.11
N TYR A 150 -22.12 -18.58 -12.56
CA TYR A 150 -21.57 -17.42 -11.86
C TYR A 150 -22.65 -16.34 -11.72
N PRO A 151 -23.51 -16.41 -10.69
CA PRO A 151 -24.55 -15.43 -10.50
C PRO A 151 -23.97 -14.05 -10.21
N ALA A 152 -24.81 -13.02 -10.32
CA ALA A 152 -24.42 -11.67 -9.91
C ALA A 152 -23.97 -11.66 -8.44
N ALA A 153 -22.81 -11.07 -8.21
CA ALA A 153 -22.12 -11.00 -6.93
C ALA A 153 -21.72 -9.54 -6.70
N PRO A 154 -22.64 -8.70 -6.17
CA PRO A 154 -22.30 -7.35 -5.83
C PRO A 154 -21.25 -7.34 -4.71
N GLN A 155 -20.47 -6.26 -4.64
CA GLN A 155 -19.40 -6.12 -3.67
C GLN A 155 -19.33 -4.70 -3.10
N ALA A 156 -18.53 -4.52 -2.06
CA ALA A 156 -18.23 -3.20 -1.52
C ALA A 156 -16.83 -2.75 -1.95
N ILE A 157 -16.73 -1.49 -2.37
CA ILE A 157 -15.50 -0.86 -2.87
C ILE A 157 -15.27 0.43 -2.09
N HIS A 158 -14.08 0.56 -1.52
CA HIS A 158 -13.56 1.86 -1.12
C HIS A 158 -12.89 2.50 -2.33
N LEU A 159 -13.48 3.61 -2.79
CA LEU A 159 -13.06 4.32 -3.99
C LEU A 159 -12.50 5.70 -3.63
N TYR A 160 -11.20 5.89 -3.86
CA TYR A 160 -10.55 7.19 -3.74
C TYR A 160 -10.64 8.00 -5.03
N VAL A 161 -11.18 9.20 -4.89
CA VAL A 161 -11.41 10.17 -5.98
C VAL A 161 -10.94 11.56 -5.57
N ASP A 162 -10.71 12.42 -6.56
CA ASP A 162 -10.28 13.81 -6.32
C ASP A 162 -11.38 14.68 -5.69
N ASP A 163 -12.65 14.39 -5.99
CA ASP A 163 -13.82 15.10 -5.49
C ASP A 163 -14.93 14.12 -5.08
N PRO A 164 -14.99 13.72 -3.80
CA PRO A 164 -16.00 12.79 -3.30
C PRO A 164 -17.43 13.32 -3.43
N ASP A 165 -17.64 14.63 -3.28
CA ASP A 165 -18.97 15.23 -3.37
C ASP A 165 -19.52 15.19 -4.80
N ALA A 166 -18.68 15.55 -5.77
CA ALA A 166 -19.06 15.49 -7.18
C ALA A 166 -19.34 14.04 -7.62
N ALA A 167 -18.46 13.10 -7.26
CA ALA A 167 -18.66 11.68 -7.57
C ALA A 167 -19.93 11.14 -6.91
N TYR A 168 -20.15 11.45 -5.63
CA TYR A 168 -21.36 11.08 -4.90
C TYR A 168 -22.62 11.64 -5.60
N ALA A 169 -22.65 12.92 -5.94
CA ALA A 169 -23.78 13.53 -6.62
C ALA A 169 -24.08 12.86 -7.98
N ARG A 170 -23.04 12.49 -8.75
CA ARG A 170 -23.21 11.77 -10.02
C ARG A 170 -23.77 10.36 -9.81
N THR A 171 -23.35 9.64 -8.76
CA THR A 171 -23.92 8.31 -8.47
C THR A 171 -25.42 8.39 -8.17
N LEU A 172 -25.86 9.41 -7.43
CA LEU A 172 -27.29 9.61 -7.14
C LEU A 172 -28.08 9.93 -8.42
N GLN A 173 -27.52 10.73 -9.33
CA GLN A 173 -28.10 10.97 -10.66
C GLN A 173 -28.17 9.68 -11.50
N GLY A 174 -27.19 8.78 -11.32
CA GLY A 174 -27.16 7.45 -11.89
C GLY A 174 -28.11 6.43 -11.24
N GLY A 175 -28.93 6.85 -10.27
CA GLY A 175 -29.93 6.01 -9.61
C GLY A 175 -29.41 5.26 -8.37
N ALA A 176 -28.23 5.60 -7.85
CA ALA A 176 -27.77 5.07 -6.58
C ALA A 176 -28.61 5.59 -5.40
N THR A 177 -28.72 4.79 -4.35
CA THR A 177 -29.35 5.16 -3.09
C THR A 177 -28.27 5.55 -2.09
N SER A 178 -28.46 6.68 -1.42
CA SER A 178 -27.56 7.12 -0.35
C SER A 178 -27.65 6.23 0.87
N PHE A 179 -26.50 5.82 1.41
CA PHE A 179 -26.40 5.44 2.82
C PHE A 179 -26.17 6.68 3.68
N TYR A 180 -25.18 7.50 3.32
CA TYR A 180 -24.90 8.81 3.94
C TYR A 180 -24.05 9.69 3.00
N ALA A 181 -24.25 10.99 3.09
CA ALA A 181 -23.54 11.97 2.29
C ALA A 181 -22.07 12.15 2.76
N PRO A 182 -21.16 12.63 1.88
CA PRO A 182 -19.78 12.87 2.25
C PRO A 182 -19.63 13.88 3.39
N THR A 183 -18.93 13.47 4.45
CA THR A 183 -18.58 14.32 5.59
C THR A 183 -17.11 14.12 5.99
N ASP A 184 -16.56 15.07 6.74
CA ASP A 184 -15.26 15.03 7.41
C ASP A 184 -15.36 14.73 8.92
N ASP A 185 -16.57 14.50 9.43
CA ASP A 185 -16.85 14.20 10.85
C ASP A 185 -16.37 12.80 11.30
N HIS A 186 -15.72 12.05 10.43
CA HIS A 186 -15.23 10.71 10.74
C HIS A 186 -13.93 10.75 11.54
N PRO A 187 -13.66 9.76 12.43
CA PRO A 187 -12.42 9.70 13.20
C PRO A 187 -11.13 9.69 12.37
N SER A 188 -11.19 9.24 11.11
CA SER A 188 -10.05 9.28 10.18
C SER A 188 -9.72 10.70 9.70
N GLY A 189 -10.67 11.63 9.76
CA GLY A 189 -10.57 12.98 9.21
C GLY A 189 -10.62 13.05 7.68
N ASP A 190 -10.77 11.91 7.00
CA ASP A 190 -10.96 11.84 5.56
C ASP A 190 -12.35 12.35 5.18
N ARG A 191 -12.49 12.88 3.96
CA ARG A 191 -13.80 13.25 3.43
C ARG A 191 -14.38 12.08 2.67
N TRP A 192 -15.45 11.47 3.18
CA TRP A 192 -16.05 10.31 2.52
C TRP A 192 -17.53 10.13 2.84
N GLY A 193 -18.23 9.48 1.91
CA GLY A 193 -19.65 9.13 2.01
C GLY A 193 -19.91 7.78 1.36
N ALA A 194 -21.14 7.26 1.46
CA ALA A 194 -21.46 5.94 0.95
C ALA A 194 -22.80 5.87 0.20
N VAL A 195 -22.81 5.08 -0.87
CA VAL A 195 -24.00 4.80 -1.67
C VAL A 195 -24.11 3.31 -2.02
N LYS A 196 -25.33 2.87 -2.31
CA LYS A 196 -25.63 1.60 -2.98
C LYS A 196 -26.03 1.88 -4.43
N ASP A 197 -25.33 1.29 -5.39
CA ASP A 197 -25.66 1.46 -6.80
C ASP A 197 -26.89 0.60 -7.24
N PRO A 198 -27.45 0.84 -8.44
CA PRO A 198 -28.58 0.05 -8.96
C PRO A 198 -28.31 -1.46 -9.15
N PHE A 199 -27.04 -1.86 -9.17
CA PHE A 199 -26.59 -3.24 -9.37
C PHE A 199 -26.33 -3.94 -8.02
N GLY A 200 -26.46 -3.21 -6.91
CA GLY A 200 -26.35 -3.69 -5.55
C GLY A 200 -24.97 -3.54 -4.93
N ASN A 201 -23.99 -2.94 -5.62
CA ASN A 201 -22.66 -2.71 -5.05
C ASN A 201 -22.70 -1.55 -4.07
N HIS A 202 -21.83 -1.60 -3.06
CA HIS A 202 -21.63 -0.52 -2.10
C HIS A 202 -20.37 0.26 -2.46
N TRP A 203 -20.46 1.58 -2.45
CA TRP A 203 -19.35 2.46 -2.79
C TRP A 203 -19.09 3.40 -1.63
N TYR A 204 -17.89 3.30 -1.04
CA TYR A 204 -17.36 4.27 -0.08
C TYR A 204 -16.50 5.25 -0.86
N ILE A 205 -17.07 6.42 -1.15
CA ILE A 205 -16.47 7.41 -2.04
C ILE A 205 -15.71 8.39 -1.16
N ALA A 206 -14.39 8.43 -1.31
CA ALA A 206 -13.52 9.03 -0.31
C ALA A 206 -12.37 9.84 -0.92
N LYS A 207 -11.83 10.75 -0.10
CA LYS A 207 -10.56 11.41 -0.33
C LYS A 207 -9.79 11.52 0.97
N PRO A 208 -8.67 10.78 1.11
CA PRO A 208 -7.84 10.87 2.30
C PRO A 208 -7.13 12.22 2.41
N ARG A 209 -6.86 12.65 3.64
CA ARG A 209 -6.02 13.84 3.85
C ARG A 209 -4.60 13.59 3.32
N GLY A 210 -4.12 14.48 2.45
CA GLY A 210 -2.78 14.37 1.86
C GLY A 210 -2.65 13.23 0.84
N TRP A 211 -3.77 12.71 0.32
CA TRP A 211 -3.75 11.68 -0.71
C TRP A 211 -2.94 12.11 -1.94
N THR A 212 -2.04 11.23 -2.35
CA THR A 212 -1.28 11.35 -3.61
C THR A 212 -1.63 10.15 -4.47
N PRO A 213 -2.20 10.33 -5.68
CA PRO A 213 -2.38 9.26 -6.64
C PRO A 213 -1.03 8.82 -7.24
N GLY A 214 -0.92 7.54 -7.61
CA GLY A 214 0.22 7.03 -8.40
C GLY A 214 0.92 5.79 -7.83
N PRO A 215 2.12 5.43 -8.33
CA PRO A 215 2.82 4.20 -7.96
C PRO A 215 3.25 4.13 -6.48
N GLU A 216 3.57 5.27 -5.89
CA GLU A 216 3.92 5.43 -4.47
C GLU A 216 2.71 5.81 -3.61
N GLY A 217 1.56 6.02 -4.25
CA GLY A 217 0.30 6.48 -3.65
C GLY A 217 -0.70 5.36 -3.39
N LEU A 218 -1.78 5.68 -2.67
CA LEU A 218 -2.90 4.75 -2.50
C LEU A 218 -3.54 4.44 -3.85
N ARG A 219 -3.96 3.19 -4.04
CA ARG A 219 -4.74 2.79 -5.21
C ARG A 219 -6.17 3.30 -5.07
N SER A 220 -6.71 3.85 -6.15
CA SER A 220 -8.04 4.42 -6.20
C SER A 220 -9.12 3.38 -5.90
N VAL A 221 -8.94 2.15 -6.36
CA VAL A 221 -9.93 1.07 -6.19
C VAL A 221 -9.41 0.09 -5.15
N GLN A 222 -10.15 -0.06 -4.05
CA GLN A 222 -9.84 -1.02 -2.99
C GLN A 222 -11.07 -1.86 -2.67
N PRO A 223 -10.99 -3.20 -2.76
CA PRO A 223 -12.07 -4.04 -2.24
C PRO A 223 -12.26 -3.79 -0.75
N TYR A 224 -13.52 -3.76 -0.31
CA TYR A 224 -13.87 -3.68 1.11
C TYR A 224 -14.72 -4.89 1.47
N LEU A 225 -14.23 -5.72 2.38
CA LEU A 225 -14.91 -6.94 2.81
C LEU A 225 -15.51 -6.72 4.21
N HIS A 226 -16.83 -6.72 4.28
CA HIS A 226 -17.56 -6.84 5.54
C HIS A 226 -17.66 -8.31 5.93
N LEU A 227 -17.03 -8.70 7.04
CA LEU A 227 -16.84 -10.12 7.36
C LEU A 227 -17.48 -10.48 8.68
N ARG A 228 -17.82 -11.75 8.85
CA ARG A 228 -18.07 -12.34 10.18
C ARG A 228 -16.75 -12.86 10.72
N GLU A 229 -16.43 -12.57 11.97
CA GLU A 229 -15.15 -12.95 12.57
C GLU A 229 -13.96 -12.39 11.75
N ALA A 230 -14.02 -11.08 11.47
CA ALA A 230 -13.06 -10.39 10.61
C ALA A 230 -11.61 -10.52 11.11
N ASP A 231 -11.41 -10.68 12.42
CA ASP A 231 -10.11 -10.89 13.04
C ASP A 231 -9.42 -12.18 12.55
N LYS A 232 -10.18 -13.20 12.14
CA LYS A 232 -9.67 -14.46 11.61
C LYS A 232 -9.28 -14.37 10.13
N MET A 233 -9.80 -13.40 9.38
CA MET A 233 -9.41 -13.19 7.98
C MET A 233 -7.96 -12.73 7.86
N ILE A 234 -7.49 -11.88 8.78
CA ILE A 234 -6.12 -11.35 8.76
C ILE A 234 -5.06 -12.47 8.71
N PRO A 235 -5.01 -13.42 9.67
CA PRO A 235 -4.03 -14.50 9.62
C PRO A 235 -4.23 -15.44 8.41
N PHE A 236 -5.45 -15.57 7.89
CA PHE A 236 -5.67 -16.30 6.64
C PHE A 236 -4.99 -15.60 5.46
N LEU A 237 -5.18 -14.29 5.29
CA LEU A 237 -4.57 -13.51 4.20
C LEU A 237 -3.03 -13.50 4.32
N GLU A 238 -2.49 -13.36 5.54
CA GLU A 238 -1.05 -13.46 5.80
C GLU A 238 -0.49 -14.82 5.38
N ALA A 239 -1.14 -15.92 5.79
CA ALA A 239 -0.69 -17.28 5.50
C ALA A 239 -0.90 -17.70 4.03
N ALA A 240 -2.00 -17.27 3.41
CA ALA A 240 -2.38 -17.68 2.06
C ALA A 240 -1.68 -16.85 0.98
N PHE A 241 -1.56 -15.54 1.19
CA PHE A 241 -1.16 -14.59 0.14
C PHE A 241 0.08 -13.76 0.50
N GLY A 242 0.70 -14.01 1.66
CA GLY A 242 1.79 -13.18 2.17
C GLY A 242 1.35 -11.74 2.40
N ALA A 243 0.09 -11.55 2.78
CA ALA A 243 -0.46 -10.23 3.04
C ALA A 243 0.20 -9.56 4.26
N GLU A 244 0.14 -8.24 4.31
CA GLU A 244 0.64 -7.45 5.43
C GLU A 244 -0.46 -6.55 5.98
N ALA A 245 -0.77 -6.68 7.27
CA ALA A 245 -1.67 -5.76 7.95
C ALA A 245 -0.99 -4.41 8.19
N MET A 246 -1.42 -3.38 7.47
CA MET A 246 -0.85 -2.03 7.54
C MET A 246 -1.38 -1.23 8.74
N GLY A 247 -2.58 -1.59 9.21
CA GLY A 247 -3.24 -1.00 10.37
C GLY A 247 -4.48 -1.82 10.70
N VAL A 248 -4.70 -2.05 12.00
CA VAL A 248 -5.84 -2.84 12.50
C VAL A 248 -6.43 -2.10 13.70
N HIS A 249 -7.62 -1.55 13.53
CA HIS A 249 -8.37 -0.91 14.59
C HIS A 249 -9.41 -1.87 15.15
N LYS A 250 -9.29 -2.18 16.45
CA LYS A 250 -10.18 -3.11 17.15
C LYS A 250 -10.84 -2.46 18.35
N SER A 251 -12.05 -2.90 18.67
CA SER A 251 -12.67 -2.69 19.97
C SER A 251 -11.91 -3.48 21.07
N PRO A 252 -12.10 -3.16 22.36
CA PRO A 252 -11.57 -3.95 23.47
C PRO A 252 -11.99 -5.43 23.45
N GLU A 253 -13.17 -5.72 22.88
CA GLU A 253 -13.73 -7.07 22.72
C GLU A 253 -13.13 -7.82 21.52
N GLY A 254 -12.23 -7.18 20.76
CA GLY A 254 -11.51 -7.78 19.64
C GLY A 254 -12.18 -7.62 18.28
N ILE A 255 -13.33 -6.94 18.20
CA ILE A 255 -14.05 -6.68 16.95
C ILE A 255 -13.23 -5.76 16.06
N VAL A 256 -13.00 -6.16 14.81
CA VAL A 256 -12.30 -5.31 13.82
C VAL A 256 -13.27 -4.23 13.34
N HIS A 257 -13.01 -2.99 13.70
CA HIS A 257 -13.76 -1.84 13.16
C HIS A 257 -13.25 -1.44 11.78
N HIS A 258 -11.96 -1.62 11.54
CA HIS A 258 -11.33 -1.38 10.25
C HIS A 258 -9.93 -1.99 10.25
N ALA A 259 -9.52 -2.60 9.14
CA ALA A 259 -8.14 -2.92 8.88
C ALA A 259 -7.80 -2.75 7.40
N THR A 260 -6.62 -2.20 7.13
CA THR A 260 -6.05 -2.13 5.78
C THR A 260 -5.04 -3.24 5.61
N ILE A 261 -5.26 -4.10 4.62
CA ILE A 261 -4.42 -5.26 4.32
C ILE A 261 -3.77 -5.07 2.95
N ARG A 262 -2.45 -5.17 2.89
CA ARG A 262 -1.67 -5.04 1.65
C ARG A 262 -1.36 -6.41 1.08
N ILE A 263 -1.55 -6.58 -0.23
CA ILE A 263 -1.04 -7.70 -1.02
C ILE A 263 -0.31 -7.09 -2.22
N GLY A 264 0.99 -7.33 -2.33
CA GLY A 264 1.83 -6.71 -3.36
C GLY A 264 1.76 -5.18 -3.34
N ASN A 265 1.29 -4.58 -4.44
CA ASN A 265 1.20 -3.12 -4.62
C ASN A 265 -0.22 -2.53 -4.48
N ALA A 266 -1.16 -3.30 -3.92
CA ALA A 266 -2.53 -2.89 -3.71
C ALA A 266 -2.98 -3.23 -2.28
N THR A 267 -4.08 -2.62 -1.86
CA THR A 267 -4.69 -2.85 -0.55
C THR A 267 -6.15 -3.22 -0.71
N LEU A 268 -6.63 -3.97 0.27
CA LEU A 268 -8.05 -4.17 0.54
C LEU A 268 -8.33 -3.73 1.97
N GLU A 269 -9.59 -3.46 2.25
CA GLU A 269 -10.08 -3.11 3.58
C GLU A 269 -10.98 -4.22 4.11
N ILE A 270 -10.94 -4.45 5.43
CA ILE A 270 -11.85 -5.38 6.10
C ILE A 270 -12.42 -4.75 7.36
N ASP A 271 -13.64 -5.10 7.69
CA ASP A 271 -14.27 -4.83 8.99
C ASP A 271 -15.17 -5.99 9.41
N GLU A 272 -15.68 -5.90 10.63
CA GLU A 272 -16.78 -6.75 11.09
C GLU A 272 -18.11 -6.23 10.53
N ALA A 273 -18.88 -7.15 9.95
CA ALA A 273 -20.20 -6.85 9.43
C ALA A 273 -21.14 -6.31 10.51
N HIS A 274 -21.89 -5.26 10.17
CA HIS A 274 -22.75 -4.54 11.12
C HIS A 274 -23.89 -3.82 10.40
N GLY A 275 -25.05 -3.68 11.05
CA GLY A 275 -26.19 -2.95 10.48
C GLY A 275 -26.54 -3.40 9.05
N GLU A 276 -26.57 -2.46 8.11
CA GLU A 276 -26.82 -2.71 6.68
C GLU A 276 -25.59 -3.23 5.93
N PHE A 277 -24.40 -3.14 6.52
CA PHE A 277 -23.11 -3.59 5.96
C PHE A 277 -22.87 -5.05 6.33
N GLN A 278 -23.62 -5.92 5.66
CA GLN A 278 -23.55 -7.38 5.85
C GLN A 278 -22.54 -8.02 4.88
N PRO A 279 -22.09 -9.26 5.14
CA PRO A 279 -21.15 -9.94 4.27
C PRO A 279 -21.68 -10.09 2.84
N MET A 280 -20.82 -9.75 1.88
CA MET A 280 -21.07 -9.85 0.45
C MET A 280 -19.93 -10.65 -0.18
N PRO A 281 -20.00 -12.00 -0.19
CA PRO A 281 -18.96 -12.82 -0.79
C PRO A 281 -18.67 -12.37 -2.21
N CYS A 282 -17.41 -12.02 -2.46
CA CYS A 282 -16.99 -11.34 -3.67
C CYS A 282 -15.99 -12.16 -4.49
N HIS A 283 -15.62 -11.63 -5.66
CA HIS A 283 -14.60 -12.21 -6.52
C HIS A 283 -13.46 -11.22 -6.68
N LEU A 284 -12.24 -11.69 -6.44
CA LEU A 284 -11.02 -10.90 -6.47
C LEU A 284 -10.05 -11.56 -7.45
N HIS A 285 -9.53 -10.78 -8.37
CA HIS A 285 -8.38 -11.16 -9.17
C HIS A 285 -7.12 -10.62 -8.49
N ILE A 286 -6.20 -11.52 -8.12
CA ILE A 286 -4.91 -11.16 -7.53
C ILE A 286 -3.77 -11.58 -8.44
N TYR A 287 -2.80 -10.70 -8.64
CA TYR A 287 -1.55 -11.09 -9.28
C TYR A 287 -0.51 -11.42 -8.24
N VAL A 288 0.15 -12.56 -8.42
CA VAL A 288 1.16 -13.08 -7.52
C VAL A 288 2.41 -13.48 -8.30
N PRO A 289 3.60 -13.48 -7.67
CA PRO A 289 4.83 -13.87 -8.35
C PRO A 289 4.87 -15.35 -8.78
N ASP A 290 4.15 -16.22 -8.06
CA ASP A 290 4.08 -17.66 -8.31
C ASP A 290 2.70 -18.21 -7.93
N THR A 291 1.87 -18.41 -8.95
CA THR A 291 0.49 -18.93 -8.83
C THR A 291 0.44 -20.28 -8.14
N ASP A 292 1.35 -21.21 -8.48
CA ASP A 292 1.31 -22.58 -7.97
C ASP A 292 1.67 -22.62 -6.48
N ALA A 293 2.69 -21.85 -6.08
CA ALA A 293 3.09 -21.72 -4.70
C ALA A 293 1.99 -21.08 -3.84
N VAL A 294 1.40 -19.97 -4.30
CA VAL A 294 0.32 -19.26 -3.57
C VAL A 294 -0.94 -20.12 -3.50
N TYR A 295 -1.30 -20.81 -4.58
CA TYR A 295 -2.43 -21.74 -4.58
C TYR A 295 -2.25 -22.82 -3.49
N ALA A 296 -1.07 -23.44 -3.42
CA ALA A 296 -0.78 -24.45 -2.40
C ALA A 296 -0.75 -23.86 -0.97
N GLN A 297 -0.30 -22.61 -0.80
CA GLN A 297 -0.35 -21.88 0.48
C GLN A 297 -1.80 -21.64 0.92
N ALA A 298 -2.65 -21.15 0.02
CA ALA A 298 -4.06 -20.91 0.31
C ALA A 298 -4.79 -22.19 0.73
N LEU A 299 -4.54 -23.33 0.07
CA LEU A 299 -5.12 -24.62 0.49
C LEU A 299 -4.65 -25.02 1.90
N ARG A 300 -3.37 -24.84 2.23
CA ARG A 300 -2.85 -25.10 3.58
C ARG A 300 -3.43 -24.17 4.64
N ALA A 301 -3.77 -22.93 4.24
CA ALA A 301 -4.44 -21.95 5.09
C ALA A 301 -5.95 -22.22 5.26
N GLY A 302 -6.49 -23.25 4.61
CA GLY A 302 -7.89 -23.68 4.77
C GLY A 302 -8.83 -23.26 3.64
N ALA A 303 -8.32 -22.69 2.55
CA ALA A 303 -9.12 -22.47 1.36
C ALA A 303 -9.46 -23.80 0.64
N SER A 304 -10.54 -23.78 -0.13
CA SER A 304 -10.93 -24.86 -1.03
C SER A 304 -10.57 -24.54 -2.47
N SER A 305 -10.22 -25.55 -3.27
CA SER A 305 -9.93 -25.37 -4.69
C SER A 305 -11.18 -25.00 -5.48
N ILE A 306 -11.09 -23.98 -6.33
CA ILE A 306 -12.03 -23.74 -7.44
C ILE A 306 -11.43 -24.35 -8.71
N ASP A 307 -10.24 -23.87 -9.10
CA ASP A 307 -9.51 -24.30 -10.29
C ASP A 307 -8.04 -24.54 -9.95
N ALA A 308 -7.52 -25.73 -10.27
CA ALA A 308 -6.10 -26.03 -10.10
C ALA A 308 -5.23 -25.20 -11.06
N PRO A 309 -3.97 -24.89 -10.67
CA PRO A 309 -3.05 -24.11 -11.50
C PRO A 309 -2.92 -24.64 -12.93
N ARG A 310 -3.23 -23.78 -13.91
CA ARG A 310 -3.14 -24.06 -15.35
C ARG A 310 -2.66 -22.84 -16.13
N ASN A 311 -2.06 -23.06 -17.30
CA ASN A 311 -1.80 -21.96 -18.22
C ASN A 311 -3.13 -21.56 -18.86
N ALA A 312 -3.52 -20.32 -18.66
CA ALA A 312 -4.70 -19.72 -19.24
C ALA A 312 -4.43 -19.32 -20.70
N PRO A 313 -5.47 -19.26 -21.55
CA PRO A 313 -5.34 -18.82 -22.94
C PRO A 313 -4.92 -17.34 -23.10
N TYR A 314 -4.92 -16.55 -22.02
CA TYR A 314 -4.58 -15.12 -22.01
C TYR A 314 -3.19 -14.83 -21.42
N SER A 315 -2.21 -15.70 -21.67
CA SER A 315 -0.81 -15.54 -21.23
C SER A 315 -0.58 -15.51 -19.71
N ASP A 316 -1.53 -15.98 -18.90
CA ASP A 316 -1.41 -16.05 -17.45
C ASP A 316 -1.25 -17.50 -16.98
N ARG A 317 -0.42 -17.73 -15.96
CA ARG A 317 -0.54 -18.93 -15.12
C ARG A 317 -1.60 -18.66 -14.07
N ALA A 318 -2.75 -19.31 -14.15
CA ALA A 318 -3.93 -18.98 -13.33
C ALA A 318 -4.40 -20.14 -12.45
N ALA A 319 -4.95 -19.82 -11.29
CA ALA A 319 -5.63 -20.75 -10.38
C ALA A 319 -6.76 -20.03 -9.63
N GLY A 320 -7.65 -20.77 -8.98
CA GLY A 320 -8.74 -20.21 -8.19
C GLY A 320 -8.93 -20.96 -6.88
N VAL A 321 -9.14 -20.22 -5.79
CA VAL A 321 -9.50 -20.79 -4.48
C VAL A 321 -10.69 -20.04 -3.88
N LYS A 322 -11.43 -20.70 -3.01
CA LYS A 322 -12.52 -20.13 -2.23
C LYS A 322 -12.16 -20.18 -0.75
N ASP A 323 -12.22 -19.04 -0.07
CA ASP A 323 -11.97 -18.94 1.37
C ASP A 323 -13.18 -19.41 2.21
N ALA A 324 -13.01 -19.42 3.53
CA ALA A 324 -14.05 -19.84 4.47
C ALA A 324 -15.23 -18.85 4.58
N TRP A 325 -15.05 -17.59 4.16
CA TRP A 325 -16.07 -16.54 4.13
C TRP A 325 -16.87 -16.54 2.82
N GLY A 326 -16.45 -17.35 1.86
CA GLY A 326 -17.11 -17.54 0.59
C GLY A 326 -16.57 -16.66 -0.53
N ASN A 327 -15.52 -15.85 -0.31
CA ASN A 327 -14.90 -15.07 -1.38
C ASN A 327 -14.07 -15.98 -2.29
N SER A 328 -14.09 -15.68 -3.59
CA SER A 328 -13.24 -16.35 -4.57
C SER A 328 -12.01 -15.49 -4.86
N TRP A 329 -10.86 -16.12 -4.82
CA TRP A 329 -9.55 -15.53 -5.12
C TRP A 329 -9.01 -16.21 -6.38
N PHE A 330 -9.14 -15.51 -7.51
CA PHE A 330 -8.54 -15.92 -8.76
C PHE A 330 -7.13 -15.33 -8.80
N MET A 331 -6.12 -16.18 -8.80
CA MET A 331 -4.73 -15.76 -8.75
C MET A 331 -4.03 -16.00 -10.08
N ALA A 332 -3.20 -15.06 -10.50
CA ALA A 332 -2.48 -15.11 -11.76
C ALA A 332 -1.02 -14.69 -11.63
N THR A 333 -0.16 -15.29 -12.46
CA THR A 333 1.19 -14.81 -12.74
C THR A 333 1.24 -14.52 -14.23
N TYR A 334 1.46 -13.26 -14.61
CA TYR A 334 1.61 -12.89 -16.02
C TYR A 334 2.88 -13.51 -16.60
N LEU A 335 2.75 -14.24 -17.72
CA LEU A 335 3.86 -14.97 -18.35
C LEU A 335 4.56 -14.16 -19.44
N GLY A 336 4.13 -12.92 -19.70
CA GLY A 336 4.84 -11.99 -20.59
C GLY A 336 4.76 -12.32 -22.09
N GLN A 337 3.70 -13.00 -22.53
CA GLN A 337 3.43 -13.26 -23.95
C GLN A 337 2.40 -12.29 -24.51
#